data_AF-A0A2V7U743-F1
#
_entry.id   AF-A0A2V7U743-F1
#
_cell.length_a   1.000
_cell.length_b   1.000
_cell.length_c   1.000
_cell.angle_alpha   90.00
_cell.angle_beta   90.00
_cell.angle_gamma   90.00
#
_symmetry.space_group_name_H-M   'P 1'
#
loop_
_entity.id
_entity.type
_entity.pdbx_description
1 polymer ?
#
loop_
_entity_poly.entity_id
_entity_poly.type
_entity_poly.pdbx_seq_one_letter_code
_entity_poly.pdbx_strand_id
1 'polypeptide(L)'
;PAAGPQDQMAQNVVLAWLAGSRILELKTVQINDRLVIPRPCIDAVTVGYNVEWSQELRLAQSLREYVAGSMLVDVLKETNLLGQPSDVLKQETILDMSLGYDLAGIRSPEVRSWIESMKDARSEVEALRSQIPSELRRLRDLDFTTALSGQITLSTFHGCPAGEIEGIVRFLLTERRRWTASCTTCSATTRSARGRRTSPRTCSGSRPWRSPTGSPSSPARAGARSRSSSPTRWSSRTTGRSSRPPKR
;
A
#
# COMPACT_ATOMS: atom_id res chain seq x y z
N PRO A 1 1.98 -10.91 3.97
CA PRO A 1 1.11 -11.40 5.07
C PRO A 1 -0.15 -10.53 5.14
N ALA A 2 -1.27 -11.10 5.56
CA ALA A 2 -2.47 -10.32 5.92
C ALA A 2 -2.35 -9.80 7.36
N ALA A 3 -3.04 -8.70 7.69
CA ALA A 3 -2.92 -8.03 8.98
C ALA A 3 -3.13 -8.97 10.18
N GLY A 4 -2.17 -9.04 11.11
CA GLY A 4 -2.22 -9.93 12.27
C GLY A 4 -1.05 -9.73 13.23
N PRO A 5 -1.03 -10.39 14.40
CA PRO A 5 0.00 -10.16 15.42
C PRO A 5 1.44 -10.27 14.91
N GLN A 6 1.66 -11.05 13.86
CA GLN A 6 2.94 -11.18 13.19
C GLN A 6 3.43 -9.88 12.54
N ASP A 7 2.60 -8.99 12.02
CA ASP A 7 3.05 -7.82 11.24
C ASP A 7 3.04 -6.51 12.04
N GLN A 8 3.00 -6.58 13.38
CA GLN A 8 3.03 -5.39 14.24
C GLN A 8 4.44 -4.93 14.66
N MET A 9 5.48 -5.78 14.49
CA MET A 9 6.84 -5.48 14.93
C MET A 9 7.83 -5.45 13.76
N ALA A 10 8.84 -4.58 13.85
CA ALA A 10 9.85 -4.35 12.82
C ALA A 10 10.57 -5.63 12.41
N GLN A 11 11.00 -6.44 13.37
CA GLN A 11 11.72 -7.68 13.06
C GLN A 11 10.85 -8.68 12.30
N ASN A 12 9.55 -8.71 12.55
CA ASN A 12 8.67 -9.63 11.85
C ASN A 12 8.33 -9.14 10.43
N VAL A 13 8.22 -7.82 10.23
CA VAL A 13 8.13 -7.21 8.90
C VAL A 13 9.36 -7.62 8.07
N VAL A 14 10.55 -7.50 8.66
CA VAL A 14 11.81 -7.92 8.02
C VAL A 14 11.83 -9.41 7.74
N LEU A 15 11.46 -10.26 8.71
CA LEU A 15 11.40 -11.71 8.52
C LEU A 15 10.41 -12.12 7.42
N ALA A 16 9.25 -11.48 7.36
CA ALA A 16 8.26 -11.73 6.31
C ALA A 16 8.82 -11.35 4.93
N TRP A 17 9.54 -10.24 4.81
CA TRP A 17 10.22 -9.84 3.59
C TRP A 17 11.33 -10.82 3.20
N LEU A 18 12.18 -11.22 4.14
CA LEU A 18 13.24 -12.23 3.94
C LEU A 18 12.66 -13.59 3.49
N ALA A 19 11.47 -13.95 3.97
CA ALA A 19 10.73 -15.13 3.55
C ALA A 19 10.05 -14.99 2.16
N GLY A 20 10.25 -13.87 1.45
CA GLY A 20 9.76 -13.61 0.10
C GLY A 20 8.46 -12.80 0.01
N SER A 21 7.98 -12.22 1.11
CA SER A 21 6.79 -11.36 1.07
C SER A 21 7.09 -10.04 0.37
N ARG A 22 6.34 -9.76 -0.70
CA ARG A 22 6.39 -8.47 -1.40
C ARG A 22 5.32 -7.49 -0.93
N ILE A 23 4.18 -8.01 -0.45
CA ILE A 23 3.05 -7.22 0.04
C ILE A 23 2.80 -7.63 1.49
N LEU A 24 2.84 -6.65 2.38
CA LEU A 24 2.60 -6.80 3.79
C LEU A 24 1.44 -5.89 4.18
N GLU A 25 0.28 -6.48 4.45
CA GLU A 25 -0.79 -5.76 5.12
C GLU A 25 -0.39 -5.65 6.60
N LEU A 26 -0.18 -4.42 7.05
CA LEU A 26 0.23 -4.12 8.41
C LEU A 26 -0.93 -4.27 9.37
N LYS A 27 -0.62 -4.51 10.65
CA LYS A 27 -1.63 -4.68 11.69
C LYS A 27 -2.65 -3.55 11.70
N THR A 28 -3.92 -3.93 11.81
CA THR A 28 -5.03 -2.99 11.85
C THR A 28 -4.92 -2.05 13.04
N VAL A 29 -4.68 -0.76 12.77
CA VAL A 29 -4.70 0.29 13.78
C VAL A 29 -6.09 0.88 13.98
N GLN A 30 -6.34 1.38 15.18
CA GLN A 30 -7.62 1.94 15.61
C GLN A 30 -7.42 3.07 16.63
N ILE A 31 -8.45 3.90 16.84
CA ILE A 31 -8.38 5.00 17.82
C ILE A 31 -8.26 4.51 19.27
N ASN A 32 -8.91 3.38 19.60
CA ASN A 32 -8.76 2.77 20.92
C ASN A 32 -7.46 1.94 20.97
N ASP A 33 -6.36 2.62 21.29
CA ASP A 33 -5.02 2.04 21.33
C ASP A 33 -4.52 1.70 22.75
N ARG A 34 -5.44 1.73 23.74
CA ARG A 34 -5.19 1.43 25.16
C ARG A 34 -6.06 0.28 25.64
N LEU A 35 -6.05 -0.80 24.86
CA LEU A 35 -6.81 -2.00 25.17
C LEU A 35 -6.20 -2.77 26.33
N VAL A 36 -7.04 -3.21 27.24
CA VAL A 36 -6.68 -4.21 28.26
C VAL A 36 -7.08 -5.55 27.69
N ILE A 37 -6.11 -6.25 27.09
CA ILE A 37 -6.33 -7.53 26.42
C ILE A 37 -5.96 -8.67 27.38
N PRO A 38 -6.82 -9.67 27.59
CA PRO A 38 -6.47 -10.85 28.36
C PRO A 38 -5.28 -11.59 27.73
N ARG A 39 -4.41 -12.18 28.56
CA ARG A 39 -3.26 -12.97 28.11
C ARG A 39 -3.39 -14.42 28.58
N PRO A 40 -3.24 -15.43 27.70
CA PRO A 40 -2.87 -15.34 26.28
C PRO A 40 -3.94 -14.67 25.42
N CYS A 41 -3.52 -13.80 24.49
CA CYS A 41 -4.42 -12.98 23.66
C CYS A 41 -4.90 -13.69 22.39
N ILE A 42 -4.38 -14.89 22.14
CA ILE A 42 -4.78 -15.78 21.04
C ILE A 42 -5.34 -17.07 21.64
N ASP A 43 -6.58 -17.38 21.27
CA ASP A 43 -7.15 -18.70 21.53
C ASP A 43 -6.75 -19.66 20.40
N ALA A 44 -5.71 -20.45 20.68
CA ALA A 44 -5.15 -21.43 19.76
C ALA A 44 -5.93 -22.76 19.74
N VAL A 45 -7.00 -22.92 20.53
CA VAL A 45 -7.78 -24.17 20.57
C VAL A 45 -8.53 -24.41 19.26
N THR A 46 -8.83 -23.33 18.52
CA THR A 46 -9.53 -23.40 17.24
C THR A 46 -8.66 -22.86 16.09
N VAL A 47 -9.18 -21.94 15.28
CA VAL A 47 -8.46 -21.36 14.13
C VAL A 47 -7.49 -20.24 14.53
N GLY A 48 -7.24 -20.03 15.83
CA GLY A 48 -6.32 -19.00 16.33
C GLY A 48 -6.92 -17.60 16.31
N TYR A 49 -8.14 -17.42 16.85
CA TYR A 49 -8.74 -16.09 16.95
C TYR A 49 -8.11 -15.27 18.07
N ASN A 50 -8.08 -13.95 17.91
CA ASN A 50 -7.82 -13.05 19.03
C ASN A 50 -8.94 -13.20 20.04
N VAL A 51 -8.59 -13.21 21.33
CA VAL A 51 -9.57 -13.21 22.42
C VAL A 51 -10.40 -11.92 22.38
N GLU A 52 -9.74 -10.77 22.19
CA GLU A 52 -10.39 -9.49 21.89
C GLU A 52 -9.48 -8.54 21.08
N TRP A 53 -10.09 -7.81 20.14
CA TRP A 53 -9.48 -6.74 19.33
C TRP A 53 -8.19 -7.12 18.58
N SER A 54 -7.66 -6.20 17.77
CA SER A 54 -6.51 -6.46 16.90
C SER A 54 -5.23 -5.84 17.47
N GLN A 55 -5.23 -4.56 17.82
CA GLN A 55 -4.01 -3.78 18.05
C GLN A 55 -3.46 -3.87 19.49
N GLU A 56 -2.20 -4.30 19.68
CA GLU A 56 -1.52 -4.27 21.00
C GLU A 56 -0.66 -3.02 21.22
N LEU A 57 -0.10 -2.46 20.14
CA LEU A 57 0.76 -1.28 20.18
C LEU A 57 -0.05 0.01 20.05
N ARG A 58 0.35 1.05 20.79
CA ARG A 58 -0.17 2.40 20.58
C ARG A 58 0.11 2.88 19.16
N LEU A 59 -0.68 3.84 18.66
CA LEU A 59 -0.49 4.40 17.31
C LEU A 59 0.96 4.89 17.07
N ALA A 60 1.53 5.62 18.02
CA ALA A 60 2.90 6.10 17.93
C ALA A 60 3.94 4.95 17.96
N GLN A 61 3.65 3.88 18.70
CA GLN A 61 4.54 2.71 18.79
C GLN A 61 4.50 1.92 17.48
N SER A 62 3.30 1.68 16.92
CA SER A 62 3.17 0.97 15.65
C SER A 62 3.81 1.73 14.50
N LEU A 63 3.64 3.06 14.43
CA LEU A 63 4.32 3.90 13.45
C LEU A 63 5.84 3.70 13.51
N ARG A 64 6.42 3.78 14.71
CA ARG A 64 7.86 3.59 14.92
C ARG A 64 8.33 2.21 14.47
N GLU A 65 7.59 1.14 14.77
CA GLU A 65 7.90 -0.23 14.33
C GLU A 65 7.86 -0.36 12.80
N TYR A 66 6.88 0.25 12.13
CA TYR A 66 6.76 0.18 10.67
C TYR A 66 7.86 0.96 9.96
N VAL A 67 8.24 2.13 10.49
CA VAL A 67 9.37 2.90 9.97
C VAL A 67 10.67 2.16 10.20
N ALA A 68 10.89 1.60 11.40
CA ALA A 68 12.06 0.79 11.67
C ALA A 68 12.15 -0.44 10.74
N GLY A 69 11.03 -1.16 10.55
CA GLY A 69 10.95 -2.30 9.64
C GLY A 69 11.27 -1.91 8.18
N SER A 70 10.73 -0.79 7.70
CA SER A 70 11.02 -0.25 6.36
C SER A 70 12.50 0.11 6.20
N MET A 71 13.08 0.81 7.17
CA MET A 71 14.51 1.19 7.14
C MET A 71 15.42 -0.05 7.13
N LEU A 72 15.08 -1.09 7.91
CA LEU A 72 15.84 -2.34 7.92
C LEU A 72 15.73 -3.08 6.57
N VAL A 73 14.57 -3.06 5.93
CA VAL A 73 14.39 -3.60 4.58
C VAL A 73 15.25 -2.84 3.57
N ASP A 74 15.32 -1.51 3.64
CA ASP A 74 16.18 -0.71 2.75
C ASP A 74 17.67 -1.02 2.97
N VAL A 75 18.11 -1.19 4.22
CA VAL A 75 19.48 -1.66 4.53
C VAL A 75 19.76 -3.02 3.89
N LEU A 76 18.83 -3.97 3.98
CA LEU A 76 19.01 -5.31 3.42
C LEU A 76 19.08 -5.31 1.90
N LYS A 77 18.28 -4.45 1.24
CA LYS A 77 18.33 -4.26 -0.22
C LYS A 77 19.67 -3.68 -0.66
N GLU A 78 20.09 -2.59 -0.03
CA GLU A 78 21.32 -1.89 -0.39
C GLU A 78 22.57 -2.76 -0.15
N THR A 79 22.63 -3.42 1.00
CA THR A 79 23.77 -4.29 1.33
C THR A 79 23.79 -5.58 0.53
N ASN A 80 22.66 -5.94 -0.09
CA ASN A 80 22.43 -7.19 -0.80
C ASN A 80 22.98 -8.42 -0.07
N LEU A 81 22.76 -8.48 1.25
CA LEU A 81 23.35 -9.53 2.12
C LEU A 81 22.95 -10.95 1.68
N LEU A 82 21.80 -11.08 1.02
CA LEU A 82 21.28 -12.36 0.51
C LEU A 82 21.72 -12.69 -0.92
N GLY A 83 22.53 -11.86 -1.57
CA GLY A 83 22.98 -12.07 -2.95
C GLY A 83 21.83 -12.09 -3.97
N GLN A 84 20.74 -11.37 -3.69
CA GLN A 84 19.57 -11.30 -4.55
C GLN A 84 19.86 -10.46 -5.81
N PRO A 85 19.14 -10.67 -6.92
CA PRO A 85 19.26 -9.85 -8.11
C PRO A 85 18.96 -8.38 -7.79
N SER A 86 19.79 -7.44 -8.26
CA SER A 86 19.67 -6.00 -8.01
C SER A 86 18.49 -5.30 -8.69
N ASP A 87 17.57 -6.06 -9.28
CA ASP A 87 16.40 -5.53 -9.97
C ASP A 87 15.39 -5.00 -8.95
N VAL A 88 15.24 -3.68 -8.92
CA VAL A 88 14.33 -2.96 -8.01
C VAL A 88 12.88 -3.45 -8.13
N LEU A 89 12.41 -3.80 -9.33
CA LEU A 89 11.04 -4.29 -9.52
C LEU A 89 10.83 -5.69 -8.93
N LYS A 90 11.91 -6.45 -8.73
CA LYS A 90 11.87 -7.74 -8.03
C LYS A 90 12.01 -7.59 -6.51
N GLN A 91 12.48 -6.43 -6.05
CA GLN A 91 12.70 -6.12 -4.64
C GLN A 91 11.69 -5.12 -4.06
N GLU A 92 10.78 -4.57 -4.88
CA GLU A 92 9.76 -3.63 -4.41
C GLU A 92 8.90 -4.28 -3.31
N THR A 93 8.79 -3.54 -2.20
CA THR A 93 8.05 -3.93 -1.01
C THR A 93 6.90 -2.96 -0.84
N ILE A 94 5.69 -3.49 -0.74
CA ILE A 94 4.47 -2.73 -0.48
C ILE A 94 4.07 -2.96 0.96
N LEU A 95 4.06 -1.88 1.73
CA LEU A 95 3.42 -1.84 3.04
C LEU A 95 2.00 -1.29 2.85
N ASP A 96 1.00 -2.13 3.07
CA ASP A 96 -0.41 -1.72 3.01
C ASP A 96 -0.89 -1.46 4.43
N MET A 97 -1.33 -0.24 4.74
CA MET A 97 -1.83 0.06 6.09
C MET A 97 -3.23 -0.52 6.26
N SER A 98 -3.47 -1.18 7.38
CA SER A 98 -4.82 -1.64 7.75
C SER A 98 -5.41 -0.67 8.76
N LEU A 99 -6.61 -0.16 8.47
CA LEU A 99 -7.37 0.72 9.38
C LEU A 99 -8.66 0.01 9.78
N GLY A 100 -9.01 0.09 11.05
CA GLY A 100 -10.29 -0.40 11.51
C GLY A 100 -10.79 0.39 12.69
N TYR A 101 -12.04 0.84 12.62
CA TYR A 101 -12.89 1.29 13.73
C TYR A 101 -14.24 1.69 13.11
N ASP A 102 -15.01 2.53 13.80
CA ASP A 102 -16.05 3.34 13.17
C ASP A 102 -15.48 4.57 12.42
N LEU A 103 -16.33 5.23 11.64
CA LEU A 103 -16.03 6.43 10.88
C LEU A 103 -15.57 7.58 11.78
N ALA A 104 -16.12 7.70 12.98
CA ALA A 104 -15.74 8.76 13.92
C ALA A 104 -14.28 8.58 14.38
N GLY A 105 -13.88 7.37 14.73
CA GLY A 105 -12.52 7.01 15.08
C GLY A 105 -11.56 7.16 13.91
N ILE A 106 -11.95 6.76 12.70
CA ILE A 106 -11.12 6.97 11.50
C ILE A 106 -10.96 8.47 11.18
N ARG A 107 -11.96 9.30 11.51
CA ARG A 107 -11.90 10.77 11.38
C ARG A 107 -11.14 11.47 12.49
N SER A 108 -10.78 10.77 13.57
CA SER A 108 -10.08 11.36 14.71
C SER A 108 -8.75 12.02 14.29
N PRO A 109 -8.33 13.11 14.95
CA PRO A 109 -7.04 13.74 14.72
C PRO A 109 -5.86 12.76 14.83
N GLU A 110 -5.92 11.82 15.76
CA GLU A 110 -4.87 10.84 16.07
C GLU A 110 -4.68 9.86 14.92
N VAL A 111 -5.77 9.21 14.47
CA VAL A 111 -5.72 8.29 13.33
C VAL A 111 -5.35 9.05 12.06
N ARG A 112 -5.88 10.26 11.86
CA ARG A 112 -5.51 11.11 10.72
C ARG A 112 -4.02 11.48 10.73
N SER A 113 -3.46 11.80 11.88
CA SER A 113 -2.04 12.11 12.02
C SER A 113 -1.20 10.87 11.72
N TRP A 114 -1.58 9.72 12.27
CA TRP A 114 -0.88 8.46 12.01
C TRP A 114 -0.85 8.10 10.52
N ILE A 115 -1.99 8.23 9.84
CA ILE A 115 -2.13 8.01 8.40
C ILE A 115 -1.21 8.95 7.60
N GLU A 116 -1.17 10.24 7.94
CA GLU A 116 -0.31 11.21 7.25
C GLU A 116 1.18 10.94 7.51
N SER A 117 1.55 10.46 8.71
CA SER A 117 2.91 10.02 9.00
C SER A 117 3.32 8.78 8.20
N MET A 118 2.40 7.86 7.90
CA MET A 118 2.70 6.70 7.02
C MET A 118 2.90 7.11 5.55
N LYS A 119 2.29 8.21 5.12
CA LYS A 119 2.53 8.81 3.80
C LYS A 119 3.86 9.54 3.71
N ASP A 120 4.29 10.14 4.81
CA ASP A 120 5.49 10.93 4.90
C ASP A 120 6.12 10.75 6.28
N ALA A 121 6.92 9.70 6.39
CA ALA A 121 7.58 9.29 7.62
C ALA A 121 8.93 9.99 7.83
N ARG A 122 9.25 11.07 7.09
CA ARG A 122 10.55 11.76 7.19
C ARG A 122 10.95 12.07 8.63
N SER A 123 10.02 12.55 9.45
CA SER A 123 10.30 12.86 10.86
C SER A 123 10.72 11.63 11.67
N GLU A 124 10.03 10.51 11.49
CA GLU A 124 10.34 9.25 12.20
C GLU A 124 11.60 8.58 11.65
N VAL A 125 11.81 8.64 10.33
CA VAL A 125 13.04 8.16 9.69
C VAL A 125 14.24 8.88 10.26
N GLU A 126 14.21 10.22 10.34
CA GLU A 126 15.32 10.98 10.90
C GLU A 126 15.51 10.74 12.39
N ALA A 127 14.42 10.57 13.15
CA ALA A 127 14.49 10.21 14.57
C ALA A 127 15.11 8.83 14.82
N LEU A 128 14.87 7.85 13.94
CA LEU A 128 15.49 6.53 14.01
C LEU A 128 16.93 6.56 13.44
N ARG A 129 17.16 7.32 12.36
CA ARG A 129 18.49 7.51 11.76
C ARG A 129 19.48 8.06 12.79
N SER A 130 19.05 9.01 13.63
CA SER A 130 19.90 9.58 14.68
C SER A 130 20.29 8.59 15.78
N GLN A 131 19.60 7.44 15.89
CA GLN A 131 19.91 6.39 16.86
C GLN A 131 20.91 5.36 16.32
N ILE A 132 21.19 5.34 15.01
CA ILE A 132 22.18 4.43 14.41
C ILE A 132 23.58 4.83 14.90
N PRO A 133 24.39 3.96 15.52
CA PRO A 133 25.73 4.31 16.02
C PRO A 133 26.73 4.76 14.94
N SER A 134 27.80 5.47 15.33
CA SER A 134 28.83 5.99 14.41
C SER A 134 29.55 4.89 13.63
N GLU A 135 29.71 3.71 14.23
CA GLU A 135 30.35 2.54 13.65
C GLU A 135 29.55 2.01 12.44
N LEU A 136 28.26 2.31 12.39
CA LEU A 136 27.34 1.95 11.32
C LEU A 136 27.01 3.16 10.41
N ARG A 137 27.86 4.19 10.38
CA ARG A 137 27.64 5.41 9.57
C ARG A 137 27.30 5.13 8.12
N ARG A 138 27.93 4.14 7.50
CA ARG A 138 27.63 3.73 6.11
C ARG A 138 26.16 3.34 5.89
N LEU A 139 25.50 2.78 6.92
CA LEU A 139 24.08 2.43 6.90
C LEU A 139 23.20 3.62 7.28
N ARG A 140 23.73 4.55 8.09
CA ARG A 140 23.04 5.78 8.47
C ARG A 140 22.85 6.72 7.27
N ASP A 141 23.81 6.76 6.37
CA ASP A 141 23.85 7.69 5.23
C ASP A 141 23.03 7.21 4.01
N LEU A 142 22.26 6.12 4.16
CA LEU A 142 21.39 5.59 3.10
C LEU A 142 20.21 6.52 2.80
N ASP A 143 19.71 6.44 1.56
CA ASP A 143 18.47 7.11 1.15
C ASP A 143 17.27 6.24 1.54
N PHE A 144 16.79 6.42 2.77
CA PHE A 144 15.68 5.64 3.31
C PHE A 144 14.34 6.02 2.67
N THR A 145 13.49 5.01 2.47
CA THR A 145 12.11 5.19 2.04
C THR A 145 11.35 6.00 3.09
N THR A 146 10.78 7.13 2.66
CA THR A 146 10.01 8.04 3.54
C THR A 146 8.51 8.02 3.24
N ALA A 147 8.12 7.64 2.03
CA ALA A 147 6.73 7.39 1.68
C ALA A 147 6.45 5.89 1.82
N LEU A 148 6.02 5.46 3.00
CA LEU A 148 5.88 4.03 3.32
C LEU A 148 4.64 3.42 2.68
N SER A 149 3.52 4.15 2.70
CA SER A 149 2.25 3.63 2.19
C SER A 149 1.32 4.70 1.64
N GLY A 150 0.74 4.41 0.47
CA GLY A 150 -0.32 5.20 -0.17
C GLY A 150 -1.62 4.41 -0.38
N GLN A 151 -1.72 3.23 0.24
CA GLN A 151 -2.83 2.30 0.10
C GLN A 151 -3.39 1.98 1.47
N ILE A 152 -4.70 1.76 1.56
CA ILE A 152 -5.37 1.44 2.80
C ILE A 152 -6.24 0.21 2.60
N THR A 153 -6.07 -0.79 3.45
CA THR A 153 -7.05 -1.84 3.64
C THR A 153 -7.97 -1.50 4.82
N LEU A 154 -9.27 -1.41 4.53
CA LEU A 154 -10.30 -1.20 5.54
C LEU A 154 -10.71 -2.54 6.15
N SER A 155 -10.47 -2.69 7.45
CA SER A 155 -10.86 -3.81 8.27
C SER A 155 -12.00 -3.40 9.19
N THR A 156 -13.18 -3.99 8.99
CA THR A 156 -14.41 -3.62 9.71
C THR A 156 -14.80 -4.67 10.73
N PHE A 157 -15.46 -4.24 11.79
CA PHE A 157 -15.99 -5.15 12.80
C PHE A 157 -17.01 -6.13 12.21
N HIS A 158 -17.11 -7.30 12.84
CA HIS A 158 -18.20 -8.22 12.56
C HIS A 158 -19.55 -7.53 12.79
N GLY A 159 -20.40 -7.53 11.77
CA GLY A 159 -21.72 -6.88 11.84
C GLY A 159 -21.70 -5.36 11.68
N CYS A 160 -20.58 -4.77 11.23
CA CYS A 160 -20.53 -3.35 10.89
C CYS A 160 -21.64 -2.99 9.87
N PRO A 161 -22.50 -2.00 10.15
CA PRO A 161 -23.59 -1.63 9.26
C PRO A 161 -23.09 -1.22 7.87
N ALA A 162 -23.78 -1.61 6.81
CA ALA A 162 -23.36 -1.31 5.44
C ALA A 162 -23.17 0.21 5.17
N GLY A 163 -24.03 1.05 5.76
CA GLY A 163 -23.91 2.51 5.65
C GLY A 163 -22.66 3.07 6.33
N GLU A 164 -22.19 2.41 7.40
CA GLU A 164 -20.94 2.77 8.08
C GLU A 164 -19.74 2.46 7.19
N ILE A 165 -19.72 1.26 6.60
CA ILE A 165 -18.68 0.85 5.64
C ILE A 165 -18.64 1.82 4.45
N GLU A 166 -19.79 2.15 3.87
CA GLU A 166 -19.87 3.11 2.77
C GLU A 166 -19.35 4.49 3.19
N GLY A 167 -19.73 4.96 4.38
CA GLY A 167 -19.27 6.23 4.93
C GLY A 167 -17.74 6.30 5.06
N ILE A 168 -17.13 5.23 5.56
CA ILE A 168 -15.67 5.11 5.69
C ILE A 168 -15.00 5.08 4.31
N VAL A 169 -15.46 4.22 3.40
CA VAL A 169 -14.88 4.11 2.05
C VAL A 169 -14.99 5.44 1.31
N ARG A 170 -16.16 6.10 1.39
CA ARG A 170 -16.36 7.43 0.80
C ARG A 170 -15.38 8.43 1.39
N PHE A 171 -15.27 8.50 2.72
CA PHE A 171 -14.31 9.39 3.40
C PHE A 171 -12.87 9.18 2.92
N LEU A 172 -12.42 7.91 2.88
CA LEU A 172 -11.06 7.56 2.45
C LEU A 172 -10.81 7.93 0.98
N LEU A 173 -11.79 7.75 0.10
CA LEU A 173 -11.64 8.04 -1.34
C LEU A 173 -11.83 9.53 -1.69
N THR A 174 -12.73 10.25 -1.03
CA THR A 174 -13.15 11.61 -1.46
C THR A 174 -12.43 12.74 -0.73
N GLU A 175 -12.33 12.66 0.61
CA GLU A 175 -11.73 13.75 1.40
C GLU A 175 -10.21 13.77 1.35
N ARG A 176 -9.62 12.72 0.75
CA ARG A 176 -8.19 12.57 0.60
C ARG A 176 -7.91 11.98 -0.79
N ARG A 177 -7.80 12.85 -1.80
CA ARG A 177 -7.61 12.54 -3.24
C ARG A 177 -6.30 11.78 -3.59
N ARG A 178 -5.76 10.96 -2.70
CA ARG A 178 -4.45 10.32 -2.84
C ARG A 178 -4.38 8.87 -2.31
N TRP A 179 -5.50 8.26 -1.93
CA TRP A 179 -5.52 6.87 -1.45
C TRP A 179 -6.11 5.90 -2.47
N THR A 180 -5.49 4.74 -2.58
CA THR A 180 -6.15 3.55 -3.14
C THR A 180 -6.68 2.73 -1.97
N ALA A 181 -8.00 2.57 -1.86
CA ALA A 181 -8.62 1.81 -0.77
C ALA A 181 -9.09 0.44 -1.26
N SER A 182 -8.73 -0.61 -0.51
CA SER A 182 -9.33 -1.95 -0.56
C SER A 182 -10.17 -2.18 0.70
N CYS A 183 -11.27 -2.92 0.59
CA CYS A 183 -12.11 -3.25 1.75
C CYS A 183 -12.13 -4.76 1.94
N THR A 184 -11.71 -5.22 3.12
CA THR A 184 -11.75 -6.63 3.50
C THR A 184 -12.77 -6.78 4.64
N THR A 185 -13.99 -7.19 4.30
CA THR A 185 -14.98 -7.58 5.32
C THR A 185 -14.71 -8.99 5.81
N CYS A 186 -14.54 -9.17 7.11
CA CYS A 186 -14.50 -10.50 7.72
C CYS A 186 -15.92 -11.07 7.73
N SER A 187 -16.25 -11.89 6.72
CA SER A 187 -17.58 -12.50 6.58
C SER A 187 -17.80 -13.55 7.65
N ALA A 188 -18.34 -13.13 8.81
CA ALA A 188 -19.02 -14.05 9.71
C ALA A 188 -20.43 -14.30 9.13
N THR A 189 -20.71 -15.56 8.82
CA THR A 189 -22.03 -16.03 8.37
C THR A 189 -23.12 -15.53 9.32
N THR A 190 -23.90 -14.53 8.92
CA THR A 190 -25.11 -14.14 9.65
C THR A 190 -26.13 -15.26 9.50
N ARG A 191 -26.33 -16.05 10.57
CA ARG A 191 -27.41 -17.03 10.65
C ARG A 191 -28.73 -16.27 10.82
N SER A 192 -29.38 -15.94 9.70
CA SER A 192 -30.75 -15.41 9.68
C SER A 192 -31.70 -16.38 10.40
N ALA A 193 -32.56 -15.84 11.28
CA ALA A 193 -33.60 -16.56 12.00
C ALA A 193 -34.77 -17.06 11.11
N ARG A 194 -34.61 -17.08 9.78
CA ARG A 194 -35.52 -17.78 8.87
C ARG A 194 -34.69 -18.63 7.92
N GLY A 195 -34.85 -19.95 8.03
CA GLY A 195 -34.04 -20.97 7.36
C GLY A 195 -34.13 -20.97 5.82
N ARG A 196 -33.45 -20.01 5.17
CA ARG A 196 -33.02 -20.13 3.77
C ARG A 196 -31.55 -19.76 3.67
N ARG A 197 -30.73 -20.73 3.26
CA ARG A 197 -29.34 -20.51 2.87
C ARG A 197 -29.33 -19.68 1.59
N THR A 198 -28.90 -18.42 1.66
CA THR A 198 -28.46 -17.67 0.47
C THR A 198 -26.94 -17.80 0.37
N SER A 199 -26.46 -18.29 -0.77
CA SER A 199 -25.02 -18.39 -1.06
C SER A 199 -24.34 -17.01 -0.95
N PRO A 200 -23.11 -16.90 -0.45
CA PRO A 200 -22.41 -15.63 -0.44
C PRO A 200 -22.14 -15.23 -1.89
N ARG A 201 -22.68 -14.08 -2.30
CA ARG A 201 -22.21 -13.41 -3.52
C ARG A 201 -20.82 -12.88 -3.21
N THR A 202 -19.80 -13.54 -3.73
CA THR A 202 -18.47 -12.97 -3.87
C THR A 202 -18.57 -11.75 -4.77
N CYS A 203 -18.15 -10.58 -4.28
CA CYS A 203 -17.86 -9.44 -5.14
C CYS A 203 -16.55 -9.75 -5.89
N SER A 204 -16.63 -10.56 -6.95
CA SER A 204 -15.55 -10.68 -7.93
C SER A 204 -15.72 -9.58 -8.97
N GLY A 205 -14.77 -8.63 -9.01
CA GLY A 205 -14.70 -7.65 -10.09
C GLY A 205 -14.01 -6.36 -9.72
N SER A 206 -12.68 -6.36 -9.62
CA SER A 206 -11.88 -5.15 -9.79
C SER A 206 -11.86 -4.77 -11.28
N ARG A 207 -12.78 -3.90 -11.70
CA ARG A 207 -12.55 -3.08 -12.90
C ARG A 207 -11.98 -1.74 -12.43
N PRO A 208 -10.80 -1.31 -12.91
CA PRO A 208 -10.31 0.03 -12.62
C PRO A 208 -11.29 1.06 -13.19
N TRP A 209 -11.72 2.00 -12.36
CA TRP A 209 -12.62 3.08 -12.75
C TRP A 209 -11.82 4.07 -13.62
N ARG A 210 -12.17 4.20 -14.91
CA ARG A 210 -11.63 5.26 -15.78
C ARG A 210 -12.43 6.53 -15.58
N SER A 211 -11.77 7.59 -15.17
CA SER A 211 -12.32 8.94 -15.11
C SER A 211 -12.85 9.36 -16.49
N PRO A 212 -14.05 9.95 -16.61
CA PRO A 212 -14.46 10.58 -17.86
C PRO A 212 -13.71 11.90 -18.01
N THR A 213 -12.60 11.92 -18.75
CA THR A 213 -12.00 13.17 -19.23
C THR A 213 -12.84 13.70 -20.39
N GLY A 214 -13.90 14.42 -20.05
CA GLY A 214 -14.63 15.28 -21.00
C GLY A 214 -13.93 16.62 -21.09
N SER A 215 -13.13 16.83 -22.13
CA SER A 215 -12.60 18.14 -22.50
C SER A 215 -13.77 19.05 -22.93
N PRO A 216 -13.86 20.32 -22.47
CA PRO A 216 -14.85 21.24 -23.00
C PRO A 216 -14.44 21.65 -24.41
N SER A 217 -15.29 21.33 -25.38
CA SER A 217 -15.24 21.81 -26.75
C SER A 217 -15.41 23.34 -26.77
N SER A 218 -14.47 24.03 -27.42
CA SER A 218 -14.64 25.43 -27.84
C SER A 218 -14.93 25.51 -29.34
N PRO A 219 -15.69 26.52 -29.79
CA PRO A 219 -16.48 26.43 -31.02
C PRO A 219 -15.69 26.79 -32.29
N ALA A 220 -16.26 26.31 -33.40
CA ALA A 220 -15.80 26.48 -34.76
C ALA A 220 -15.49 27.93 -35.16
N ARG A 221 -14.43 28.11 -35.96
CA ARG A 221 -14.29 29.27 -36.84
C ARG A 221 -14.16 28.79 -38.28
N ALA A 222 -15.12 29.24 -39.09
CA ALA A 222 -15.25 28.98 -40.51
C ALA A 222 -14.08 29.57 -41.32
N GLY A 223 -13.80 28.94 -42.45
CA GLY A 223 -12.57 29.10 -43.22
C GLY A 223 -12.53 30.25 -44.23
N ALA A 224 -11.37 30.36 -44.88
CA ALA A 224 -11.19 31.02 -46.17
C ALA A 224 -9.88 30.51 -46.82
N ARG A 225 -10.04 29.82 -47.96
CA ARG A 225 -9.30 29.87 -49.25
C ARG A 225 -7.86 30.45 -49.19
N SER A 226 -6.83 29.88 -49.83
CA SER A 226 -6.75 29.49 -51.25
C SER A 226 -5.36 28.91 -51.60
N ARG A 227 -5.33 27.98 -52.59
CA ARG A 227 -4.34 27.80 -53.70
C ARG A 227 -2.84 27.61 -53.30
N SER A 228 -2.02 26.74 -53.89
CA SER A 228 -2.00 26.06 -55.20
C SER A 228 -0.85 25.04 -55.24
N SER A 229 -0.93 24.14 -56.24
CA SER A 229 0.16 23.49 -57.01
C SER A 229 1.03 22.38 -56.37
N SER A 230 0.70 21.16 -56.81
CA SER A 230 1.46 19.90 -56.92
C SER A 230 2.77 20.02 -57.76
N PRO A 231 3.43 18.91 -58.18
CA PRO A 231 4.13 17.86 -57.41
C PRO A 231 5.50 17.49 -58.03
N THR A 232 6.42 16.81 -57.32
CA THR A 232 7.36 15.91 -58.03
C THR A 232 7.83 14.72 -57.22
N ARG A 233 7.73 13.58 -57.89
CA ARG A 233 8.13 12.21 -57.56
C ARG A 233 9.52 11.99 -58.14
N TRP A 234 10.42 11.26 -57.47
CA TRP A 234 11.28 10.28 -58.14
C TRP A 234 11.99 9.32 -57.16
N SER A 235 11.82 8.05 -57.48
CA SER A 235 12.64 6.88 -57.13
C SER A 235 14.05 7.03 -57.72
N SER A 236 15.12 6.28 -57.43
CA SER A 236 15.32 4.84 -57.17
C SER A 236 16.83 4.58 -57.08
N ARG A 237 17.26 3.57 -56.29
CA ARG A 237 18.38 2.61 -56.55
C ARG A 237 19.82 3.21 -56.65
N THR A 238 20.93 2.59 -56.24
CA THR A 238 21.31 1.19 -56.00
C THR A 238 22.72 1.13 -55.32
N THR A 239 22.99 0.00 -54.65
CA THR A 239 24.25 -0.78 -54.58
C THR A 239 25.53 -0.29 -53.89
N GLY A 240 26.10 -1.18 -53.06
CA GLY A 240 27.57 -1.39 -52.95
C GLY A 240 28.09 -1.69 -51.53
N ARG A 241 28.05 -2.94 -51.04
CA ARG A 241 29.19 -3.89 -50.89
C ARG A 241 30.10 -3.59 -49.66
N SER A 242 29.90 -4.28 -48.53
CA SER A 242 30.62 -5.47 -48.02
C SER A 242 32.10 -5.26 -47.63
N SER A 243 32.43 -5.52 -46.35
CA SER A 243 33.47 -6.50 -45.93
C SER A 243 33.71 -6.43 -44.41
N ARG A 244 33.77 -7.60 -43.78
CA ARG A 244 34.15 -7.88 -42.38
C ARG A 244 35.51 -8.64 -42.40
N PRO A 245 36.10 -8.99 -41.25
CA PRO A 245 37.27 -8.39 -40.58
C PRO A 245 38.58 -9.22 -40.76
N PRO A 246 39.64 -9.02 -39.95
CA PRO A 246 39.83 -9.93 -38.81
C PRO A 246 40.51 -9.39 -37.53
N LYS A 247 40.30 -10.21 -36.49
CA LYS A 247 40.94 -10.44 -35.18
C LYS A 247 42.32 -9.81 -34.85
N ARG A 248 42.44 -9.37 -33.60
CA ARG A 248 43.34 -9.95 -32.58
C ARG A 248 42.69 -9.87 -31.20
#